data_AF-A0A5K0Z8P0-F1
#
_entry.id   AF-A0A5K0Z8P0-F1
#
_cell.length_a   1.000
_cell.length_b   1.000
_cell.length_c   1.000
_cell.angle_alpha   90.00
_cell.angle_beta   90.00
_cell.angle_gamma   90.00
#
_symmetry.space_group_name_H-M   'P 1'
#
loop_
_entity.id
_entity.type
_entity.pdbx_description
1 polymer ?
#
loop_
_entity_poly.entity_id
_entity_poly.type
_entity_poly.pdbx_seq_one_letter_code
_entity_poly.pdbx_strand_id
1 'polypeptide(L)'
;VDDLEEVSEYYQDRGCFDELISLMESGLGLERAHMGIFTELGILYARYRPDKLMEHIKLFSTRLNIPKLIRVCDEQQHWKELTYLYIQYDEFDNAAATIMNHSAEAWDHMQFKDVAVKVANVELYYKAVHFYLQQHPDLINDLLHVLALKVDHTRVVDIMRK
;
A
#
# COMPACT_ATOMS: atom_id res chain seq x y z
N VAL A 1 21.02 -8.81 -20.03
CA VAL A 1 19.80 -9.50 -19.56
C VAL A 1 20.09 -9.86 -18.12
N ASP A 2 19.20 -9.50 -17.20
CA ASP A 2 19.41 -9.77 -15.77
C ASP A 2 19.24 -11.28 -15.54
N ASP A 3 20.28 -11.97 -15.06
CA ASP A 3 20.26 -13.43 -14.86
C ASP A 3 19.07 -13.86 -13.96
N LEU A 4 18.61 -12.97 -13.08
CA LEU A 4 17.46 -13.22 -12.22
C LEU A 4 16.14 -13.28 -13.01
N GLU A 5 15.99 -12.43 -14.02
CA GLU A 5 14.79 -12.37 -14.86
C GLU A 5 14.66 -13.64 -15.69
N GLU A 6 15.76 -14.09 -16.32
CA GLU A 6 15.79 -15.33 -17.10
C GLU A 6 15.47 -16.56 -16.24
N VAL A 7 16.01 -16.63 -15.01
CA VAL A 7 15.68 -17.70 -14.07
C VAL A 7 14.21 -17.63 -13.65
N SER A 8 13.68 -16.43 -13.36
CA SER A 8 12.28 -16.25 -12.98
C SER A 8 11.33 -16.70 -14.09
N GLU A 9 11.59 -16.29 -15.34
CA GLU A 9 10.81 -16.70 -16.52
C GLU A 9 10.88 -18.21 -16.73
N TYR A 10 12.07 -18.81 -16.66
CA TYR A 10 12.28 -20.24 -16.88
C TYR A 10 11.40 -21.12 -15.97
N TYR A 11 11.30 -20.77 -14.68
CA TYR A 11 10.48 -21.48 -13.71
C TYR A 11 8.98 -21.17 -13.87
N GLN A 12 8.63 -19.91 -14.12
CA GLN A 12 7.23 -19.48 -14.30
C GLN A 12 6.59 -20.13 -15.54
N ASP A 13 7.30 -20.19 -16.67
CA ASP A 13 6.83 -20.83 -17.91
C ASP A 13 6.54 -22.34 -17.74
N ARG A 14 7.13 -22.95 -16.72
CA ARG A 14 6.95 -24.37 -16.37
C ARG A 14 5.98 -24.60 -15.23
N GLY A 15 5.44 -23.53 -14.64
CA GLY A 15 4.55 -23.61 -13.48
C GLY A 15 5.25 -24.03 -12.18
N CYS A 16 6.58 -23.96 -12.12
CA CYS A 16 7.40 -24.35 -10.96
C CYS A 16 7.53 -23.19 -9.95
N PHE A 17 6.38 -22.68 -9.48
CA PHE A 17 6.35 -21.48 -8.64
C PHE A 17 6.87 -21.72 -7.22
N ASP A 18 6.61 -22.90 -6.66
CA ASP A 18 7.05 -23.23 -5.30
C ASP A 18 8.57 -23.37 -5.23
N GLU A 19 9.19 -23.99 -6.23
CA GLU A 19 10.64 -24.10 -6.35
C GLU A 19 11.28 -22.73 -6.57
N LEU A 20 10.66 -21.87 -7.40
CA LEU A 20 11.14 -20.51 -7.61
C LEU A 20 11.07 -19.67 -6.32
N ILE A 21 9.96 -19.75 -5.58
CA ILE A 21 9.83 -19.08 -4.28
C ILE A 21 10.88 -19.59 -3.31
N SER A 22 11.07 -20.91 -3.21
CA SER A 22 12.08 -21.50 -2.33
C SER A 22 13.51 -21.06 -2.69
N LEU A 23 13.81 -21.00 -3.99
CA LEU A 23 15.07 -20.48 -4.50
C LEU A 23 15.29 -19.03 -4.06
N MET A 24 14.28 -18.17 -4.24
CA MET A 24 14.34 -16.75 -3.86
C MET A 24 14.45 -16.55 -2.34
N GLU A 25 13.71 -17.32 -1.55
CA GLU A 25 13.80 -17.33 -0.07
C GLU A 25 15.22 -17.70 0.38
N SER A 26 15.84 -18.71 -0.23
CA SER A 26 17.22 -19.09 0.07
C SER A 26 18.23 -17.97 -0.25
N GLY A 27 17.93 -17.17 -1.28
CA GLY A 27 18.74 -16.03 -1.69
C GLY A 27 18.76 -14.88 -0.68
N LEU A 28 17.75 -14.75 0.19
CA LEU A 28 17.66 -13.67 1.19
C LEU A 28 18.80 -13.72 2.23
N GLY A 29 19.30 -14.92 2.54
CA GLY A 29 20.34 -15.15 3.54
C GLY A 29 21.77 -14.90 3.04
N LEU A 30 21.96 -14.62 1.74
CA LEU A 30 23.28 -14.41 1.17
C LEU A 30 23.82 -13.01 1.53
N GLU A 31 25.08 -12.93 1.95
CA GLU A 31 25.73 -11.66 2.31
C GLU A 31 25.69 -10.61 1.18
N ARG A 32 25.64 -11.08 -0.08
CA ARG A 32 25.59 -10.24 -1.29
C ARG A 32 24.25 -10.30 -2.02
N ALA A 33 23.17 -10.62 -1.31
CA ALA A 33 21.83 -10.61 -1.91
C ALA A 33 21.53 -9.22 -2.50
N HIS A 34 21.15 -9.17 -3.78
CA HIS A 34 20.85 -7.92 -4.45
C HIS A 34 19.35 -7.58 -4.36
N MET A 35 18.98 -6.30 -4.54
CA MET A 35 17.61 -5.78 -4.43
C MET A 35 16.57 -6.54 -5.27
N GLY A 36 16.95 -7.06 -6.45
CA GLY A 36 16.03 -7.79 -7.31
C GLY A 36 15.51 -9.07 -6.69
N ILE A 37 16.29 -9.78 -5.86
CA ILE A 37 15.80 -10.99 -5.17
C ILE A 37 14.63 -10.63 -4.23
N PHE A 38 14.77 -9.56 -3.44
CA PHE A 38 13.73 -9.10 -2.53
C PHE A 38 12.49 -8.65 -3.30
N THR A 39 12.69 -7.91 -4.39
CA THR A 39 11.60 -7.38 -5.18
C THR A 39 10.85 -8.51 -5.89
N GLU A 40 11.57 -9.43 -6.52
CA GLU A 40 10.99 -10.56 -7.24
C GLU A 40 10.26 -11.52 -6.30
N LEU A 41 10.82 -11.79 -5.12
CA LEU A 41 10.12 -12.57 -4.09
C LEU A 41 8.82 -11.88 -3.64
N GLY A 42 8.83 -10.56 -3.49
CA GLY A 42 7.61 -9.79 -3.21
C GLY A 42 6.55 -9.94 -4.29
N ILE A 43 6.95 -9.96 -5.57
CA ILE A 43 6.04 -10.17 -6.70
C ILE A 43 5.48 -11.61 -6.69
N LEU A 44 6.32 -12.61 -6.41
CA LEU A 44 5.89 -14.00 -6.31
C LEU A 44 4.92 -14.20 -5.13
N TYR A 45 5.17 -13.59 -3.98
CA TYR A 45 4.24 -13.60 -2.86
C TYR A 45 2.91 -12.94 -3.22
N ALA A 46 2.93 -11.78 -3.87
CA ALA A 46 1.71 -11.13 -4.32
C ALA A 46 0.85 -12.02 -5.24
N ARG A 47 1.47 -12.85 -6.09
CA ARG A 47 0.73 -13.70 -7.03
C ARG A 47 0.32 -15.05 -6.46
N TYR A 48 1.15 -15.66 -5.61
CA TYR A 48 1.02 -17.08 -5.25
C TYR A 48 0.93 -17.35 -3.75
N ARG A 49 1.39 -16.43 -2.89
CA ARG A 49 1.43 -16.56 -1.42
C ARG A 49 1.14 -15.21 -0.73
N PRO A 50 -0.06 -14.64 -0.92
CA PRO A 50 -0.37 -13.29 -0.45
C PRO A 50 -0.31 -13.17 1.08
N ASP A 51 -0.53 -14.27 1.80
CA ASP A 51 -0.40 -14.38 3.25
C ASP A 51 1.01 -14.00 3.77
N LYS A 52 2.05 -14.15 2.96
CA LYS A 52 3.44 -13.77 3.30
C LYS A 52 3.81 -12.34 2.88
N LEU A 53 3.02 -11.69 2.03
CA LEU A 53 3.42 -10.47 1.34
C LEU A 53 3.68 -9.29 2.29
N MET A 54 2.75 -9.01 3.22
CA MET A 54 2.89 -7.89 4.15
C MET A 54 4.12 -8.01 5.04
N GLU A 55 4.38 -9.21 5.57
CA GLU A 55 5.54 -9.45 6.42
C GLU A 55 6.84 -9.21 5.65
N HIS A 56 6.92 -9.72 4.42
CA HIS A 56 8.06 -9.51 3.53
C HIS A 56 8.30 -8.02 3.24
N ILE A 57 7.24 -7.27 2.90
CA ILE A 57 7.34 -5.82 2.64
C ILE A 57 7.88 -5.08 3.86
N LYS A 58 7.38 -5.39 5.05
CA LYS A 58 7.80 -4.74 6.31
C LYS A 58 9.24 -5.05 6.66
N LEU A 59 9.69 -6.30 6.49
CA LEU A 59 11.04 -6.72 6.83
C LEU A 59 12.09 -6.13 5.88
N PHE A 60 11.75 -5.93 4.61
CA PHE A 60 12.71 -5.59 3.56
C PHE A 60 12.44 -4.26 2.86
N SER A 61 11.65 -3.35 3.44
CA SER A 61 11.21 -2.10 2.82
C SER A 61 12.34 -1.27 2.18
N THR A 62 13.52 -1.22 2.81
CA THR A 62 14.71 -0.49 2.33
C THR A 62 15.47 -1.18 1.19
N ARG A 63 15.12 -2.43 0.88
CA ARG A 63 15.76 -3.29 -0.13
C ARG A 63 14.80 -3.72 -1.23
N LEU A 64 13.67 -3.03 -1.35
CA LEU A 64 12.66 -3.27 -2.38
C LEU A 64 12.67 -2.15 -3.42
N ASN A 65 12.40 -2.50 -4.67
CA ASN A 65 11.93 -1.54 -5.66
C ASN A 65 10.43 -1.26 -5.39
N ILE A 66 10.16 -0.27 -4.53
CA ILE A 66 8.80 0.09 -4.10
C ILE A 66 7.87 0.40 -5.29
N PRO A 67 8.27 1.24 -6.28
CA PRO A 67 7.41 1.51 -7.44
C PRO A 67 6.99 0.26 -8.23
N LYS A 68 7.89 -0.72 -8.40
CA LYS A 68 7.55 -1.98 -9.08
C LYS A 68 6.52 -2.75 -8.27
N LEU A 69 6.67 -2.82 -6.95
CA LEU A 69 5.78 -3.58 -6.09
C LEU A 69 4.41 -2.91 -5.90
N ILE A 70 4.34 -1.57 -5.92
CA ILE A 70 3.08 -0.81 -5.96
C ILE A 70 2.24 -1.27 -7.15
N ARG A 71 2.81 -1.30 -8.36
CA ARG A 71 2.10 -1.72 -9.58
C ARG A 71 1.53 -3.13 -9.43
N VAL A 72 2.34 -4.06 -8.93
CA VAL A 72 1.90 -5.45 -8.74
C VAL A 72 0.82 -5.56 -7.66
N CYS A 73 0.94 -4.83 -6.55
CA CYS A 73 -0.08 -4.85 -5.50
C CYS A 73 -1.40 -4.23 -5.98
N ASP A 74 -1.36 -3.20 -6.83
CA ASP A 74 -2.55 -2.60 -7.45
C ASP A 74 -3.22 -3.58 -8.43
N GLU A 75 -2.43 -4.19 -9.33
CA GLU A 75 -2.92 -5.20 -10.28
C GLU A 75 -3.53 -6.43 -9.59
N GLN A 76 -2.95 -6.84 -8.46
CA GLN A 76 -3.41 -7.99 -7.67
C GLN A 76 -4.39 -7.62 -6.55
N GLN A 77 -4.77 -6.34 -6.44
CA GLN A 77 -5.75 -5.83 -5.47
C GLN A 77 -5.37 -6.06 -4.00
N HIS A 78 -4.07 -6.04 -3.66
CA HIS A 78 -3.57 -6.14 -2.28
C HIS A 78 -3.64 -4.77 -1.58
N TRP A 79 -4.85 -4.28 -1.30
CA TRP A 79 -5.10 -2.89 -0.88
C TRP A 79 -4.37 -2.48 0.40
N LYS A 80 -4.21 -3.41 1.33
CA LYS A 80 -3.53 -3.16 2.61
C LYS A 80 -2.02 -2.98 2.40
N GLU A 81 -1.41 -3.86 1.62
CA GLU A 81 0.00 -3.83 1.23
C GLU A 81 0.27 -2.63 0.32
N LEU A 82 -0.61 -2.35 -0.63
CA LEU A 82 -0.55 -1.19 -1.52
C LEU A 82 -0.56 0.11 -0.73
N THR A 83 -1.50 0.25 0.22
CA THR A 83 -1.57 1.41 1.12
C THR A 83 -0.28 1.56 1.92
N TYR A 84 0.25 0.46 2.47
CA TYR A 84 1.52 0.49 3.20
C TYR A 84 2.68 0.95 2.29
N LEU A 85 2.77 0.45 1.06
CA LEU A 85 3.79 0.86 0.09
C LEU A 85 3.68 2.33 -0.30
N TYR A 86 2.47 2.85 -0.54
CA TYR A 86 2.28 4.28 -0.80
C TYR A 86 2.75 5.15 0.37
N ILE A 87 2.45 4.74 1.61
CA ILE A 87 2.92 5.44 2.82
C ILE A 87 4.45 5.42 2.90
N GLN A 88 5.09 4.27 2.63
CA GLN A 88 6.56 4.16 2.64
C GLN A 88 7.23 4.97 1.52
N TYR A 89 6.52 5.21 0.41
CA TYR A 89 6.99 5.99 -0.72
C TYR A 89 6.59 7.48 -0.67
N ASP A 90 6.04 7.93 0.47
CA ASP A 90 5.53 9.29 0.70
C ASP A 90 4.43 9.74 -0.29
N GLU A 91 3.73 8.80 -0.94
CA GLU A 91 2.59 9.06 -1.83
C GLU A 91 1.27 9.11 -1.04
N PHE A 92 1.16 10.05 -0.10
CA PHE A 92 0.02 10.14 0.81
C PHE A 92 -1.33 10.38 0.13
N ASP A 93 -1.34 11.10 -1.01
CA ASP A 93 -2.55 11.31 -1.80
C ASP A 93 -3.12 10.00 -2.35
N ASN A 94 -2.23 9.13 -2.86
CA ASN A 94 -2.60 7.81 -3.36
C ASN A 94 -3.01 6.89 -2.20
N ALA A 95 -2.26 6.89 -1.09
CA ALA A 95 -2.63 6.14 0.11
C ALA A 95 -4.04 6.51 0.61
N ALA A 96 -4.34 7.80 0.73
CA ALA A 96 -5.64 8.28 1.18
C ALA A 96 -6.77 7.85 0.22
N ALA A 97 -6.54 7.95 -1.09
CA ALA A 97 -7.51 7.53 -2.10
C ALA A 97 -7.77 6.01 -2.03
N THR A 98 -6.72 5.20 -1.92
CA THR A 98 -6.85 3.73 -1.79
C THR A 98 -7.62 3.36 -0.53
N ILE A 99 -7.31 3.96 0.63
CA ILE A 99 -8.02 3.68 1.88
C ILE A 99 -9.51 4.00 1.76
N MET A 100 -9.87 5.15 1.18
CA MET A 100 -11.28 5.55 1.05
C MET A 100 -12.05 4.67 0.06
N ASN A 101 -11.42 4.26 -1.04
CA ASN A 101 -12.08 3.45 -2.08
C ASN A 101 -12.17 1.97 -1.69
N HIS A 102 -11.27 1.47 -0.84
CA HIS A 102 -11.15 0.06 -0.45
C HIS A 102 -11.17 -0.11 1.08
N SER A 103 -12.10 0.60 1.73
CA SER A 103 -12.14 0.72 3.20
C SER A 103 -12.33 -0.59 3.94
N ALA A 104 -13.02 -1.57 3.34
CA ALA A 104 -13.23 -2.88 3.95
C ALA A 104 -11.92 -3.63 4.27
N GLU A 105 -10.84 -3.34 3.54
CA GLU A 105 -9.57 -4.06 3.65
C GLU A 105 -8.41 -3.15 4.11
N ALA A 106 -8.41 -1.88 3.68
CA ALA A 106 -7.30 -0.97 3.89
C ALA A 106 -7.50 0.05 5.02
N TRP A 107 -8.73 0.24 5.51
CA TRP A 107 -8.99 1.29 6.50
C TRP A 107 -8.56 0.88 7.91
N ASP A 108 -7.72 1.72 8.51
CA ASP A 108 -7.49 1.80 9.94
C ASP A 108 -7.59 3.27 10.35
N HIS A 109 -8.40 3.55 11.38
CA HIS A 109 -8.70 4.92 11.77
C HIS A 109 -7.45 5.73 12.16
N MET A 110 -6.52 5.11 12.90
CA MET A 110 -5.33 5.81 13.38
C MET A 110 -4.36 6.06 12.23
N GLN A 111 -4.12 5.05 11.39
CA GLN A 111 -3.31 5.20 10.19
C GLN A 111 -3.89 6.25 9.24
N PHE A 112 -5.21 6.24 8.98
CA PHE A 112 -5.81 7.19 8.07
C PHE A 112 -5.67 8.63 8.55
N LYS A 113 -5.76 8.90 9.87
CA LYS A 113 -5.49 10.25 10.41
C LYS A 113 -4.06 10.71 10.11
N ASP A 114 -3.08 9.82 10.31
CA ASP A 114 -1.67 10.12 10.04
C ASP A 114 -1.39 10.36 8.55
N VAL A 115 -2.10 9.64 7.66
CA VAL A 115 -2.04 9.85 6.21
C VAL A 115 -2.73 11.15 5.82
N ALA A 116 -3.95 11.37 6.31
CA ALA A 116 -4.80 12.49 5.92
C ALA A 116 -4.12 13.84 6.18
N VAL A 117 -3.37 14.00 7.27
CA VAL A 117 -2.65 15.27 7.53
C VAL A 117 -1.50 15.53 6.55
N LYS A 118 -0.96 14.50 5.90
CA LYS A 118 0.19 14.59 4.98
C LYS A 118 -0.20 14.74 3.51
N VAL A 119 -1.47 14.52 3.19
CA VAL A 119 -2.03 14.73 1.85
C VAL A 119 -1.79 16.17 1.38
N ALA A 120 -1.41 16.33 0.12
CA ALA A 120 -1.20 17.61 -0.56
C ALA A 120 -2.46 18.08 -1.30
N ASN A 121 -3.22 17.16 -1.90
CA ASN A 121 -4.45 17.51 -2.61
C ASN A 121 -5.61 17.86 -1.65
N VAL A 122 -5.95 19.14 -1.62
CA VAL A 122 -7.01 19.70 -0.76
C VAL A 122 -8.37 19.03 -0.98
N GLU A 123 -8.69 18.59 -2.21
CA GLU A 123 -9.97 17.92 -2.49
C GLU A 123 -10.11 16.58 -1.76
N LEU A 124 -9.00 15.91 -1.44
CA LEU A 124 -9.02 14.66 -0.66
C LEU A 124 -9.46 14.88 0.78
N TYR A 125 -9.23 16.07 1.38
CA TYR A 125 -9.76 16.36 2.72
C TYR A 125 -11.29 16.34 2.74
N TYR A 126 -11.93 16.95 1.74
CA TYR A 126 -13.39 16.99 1.66
C TYR A 126 -13.98 15.63 1.30
N LYS A 127 -13.29 14.85 0.45
CA LYS A 127 -13.65 13.45 0.21
C LYS A 127 -13.54 12.61 1.48
N ALA A 128 -12.51 12.82 2.30
CA ALA A 128 -12.35 12.15 3.59
C ALA A 128 -13.46 12.48 4.57
N VAL A 129 -13.88 13.74 4.63
CA VAL A 129 -15.05 14.18 5.44
C VAL A 129 -16.32 13.44 4.98
N HIS A 130 -16.60 13.41 3.67
CA HIS A 130 -17.74 12.67 3.14
C HIS A 130 -17.66 11.17 3.46
N PHE A 131 -16.49 10.56 3.27
CA PHE A 131 -16.24 9.15 3.55
C PHE A 131 -16.53 8.81 5.02
N TYR A 132 -16.03 9.62 5.97
CA TYR A 132 -16.30 9.41 7.40
C TYR A 132 -17.77 9.62 7.75
N LEU A 133 -18.44 10.64 7.20
CA LEU A 133 -19.87 10.83 7.46
C LEU A 133 -20.72 9.64 6.98
N GLN A 134 -20.32 9.00 5.88
CA GLN A 134 -21.06 7.88 5.29
C GLN A 134 -20.77 6.54 5.97
N GLN A 135 -19.50 6.27 6.34
CA GLN A 135 -19.09 4.95 6.80
C GLN A 135 -18.69 4.90 8.28
N HIS A 136 -18.25 6.01 8.85
CA HIS A 136 -17.68 6.07 10.22
C HIS A 136 -18.14 7.33 10.97
N PRO A 137 -19.46 7.59 11.08
CA PRO A 137 -19.98 8.86 11.60
C PRO A 137 -19.53 9.13 13.04
N ASP A 138 -19.34 8.09 13.85
CA ASP A 138 -18.89 8.22 15.24
C ASP A 138 -17.44 8.74 15.37
N LEU A 139 -16.65 8.65 14.30
CA LEU A 139 -15.23 9.00 14.27
C LEU A 139 -14.95 10.31 13.51
N ILE A 140 -15.98 11.00 13.01
CA ILE A 140 -15.80 12.21 12.20
C ILE A 140 -15.12 13.34 12.99
N ASN A 141 -15.45 13.49 14.28
CA ASN A 141 -14.87 14.54 15.12
C ASN A 141 -13.35 14.40 15.25
N ASP A 142 -12.87 13.17 15.37
CA ASP A 142 -11.43 12.86 15.43
C ASP A 142 -10.71 13.23 14.13
N LEU A 143 -11.33 12.96 12.97
CA LEU A 143 -10.78 13.36 11.68
C LEU A 143 -10.74 14.89 11.54
N LEU A 144 -11.84 15.57 11.88
CA LEU A 144 -11.91 17.04 11.78
C LEU A 144 -10.89 17.72 12.69
N HIS A 145 -10.62 17.14 13.86
CA HIS A 145 -9.61 17.67 14.77
C HIS A 145 -8.24 17.75 14.11
N VAL A 146 -7.82 16.70 13.40
CA VAL A 146 -6.51 16.68 12.72
C VAL A 146 -6.49 17.50 11.43
N LEU A 147 -7.66 17.69 10.79
CA LEU A 147 -7.80 18.49 9.57
C LEU A 147 -8.12 19.97 9.79
N ALA A 148 -8.35 20.41 11.04
CA ALA A 148 -8.88 21.72 11.37
C ALA A 148 -8.12 22.92 10.75
N LEU A 149 -6.80 22.80 10.61
CA LEU A 149 -5.94 23.84 10.02
C LEU A 149 -5.76 23.73 8.50
N LYS A 150 -6.32 22.69 7.88
CA LYS A 150 -6.11 22.33 6.47
C LYS A 150 -7.38 22.47 5.61
N VAL A 151 -8.54 22.65 6.23
CA VAL A 151 -9.84 22.73 5.54
C VAL A 151 -10.50 24.09 5.71
N ASP A 152 -11.25 24.51 4.69
CA ASP A 152 -12.23 25.59 4.81
C ASP A 152 -13.43 25.13 5.64
N HIS A 153 -13.64 25.79 6.79
CA HIS A 153 -14.70 25.44 7.75
C HIS A 153 -16.11 25.65 7.18
N THR A 154 -16.31 26.67 6.33
CA THR A 154 -17.62 26.93 5.70
C THR A 154 -18.01 25.77 4.79
N ARG A 155 -17.05 25.29 3.97
CA ARG A 155 -17.28 24.15 3.09
C ARG A 155 -17.57 22.86 3.86
N VAL A 156 -16.90 22.62 4.98
CA VAL A 156 -17.17 21.45 5.85
C VAL A 156 -18.59 21.51 6.42
N VAL A 157 -19.04 22.68 6.90
CA VAL A 157 -20.41 22.84 7.43
C VAL A 157 -21.46 22.57 6.34
N ASP A 158 -21.24 23.05 5.12
CA ASP A 158 -22.16 22.81 4.00
C ASP A 158 -22.23 21.33 3.59
N ILE A 159 -21.12 20.59 3.72
CA ILE A 159 -21.10 19.14 3.52
C ILE A 159 -21.92 18.43 4.60
N MET A 160 -21.79 18.82 5.85
CA MET A 160 -22.50 18.19 6.98
C MET A 160 -24.00 18.45 7.02
N ARG A 161 -24.47 19.52 6.36
CA ARG A 161 -25.89 19.87 6.28
C ARG A 161 -26.67 19.06 5.25
N LYS A 162 -25.96 18.38 4.34
CA LYS A 162 -26.54 17.55 3.28
C LYS A 162 -26.63 16.10 3.74
#